data_AF-A0A7L0FRU2-F1
#
_entry.id   AF-A0A7L0FRU2-F1
#
_cell.length_a   1.000
_cell.length_b   1.000
_cell.length_c   1.000
_cell.angle_alpha   90.00
_cell.angle_beta   90.00
_cell.angle_gamma   90.00
#
_symmetry.space_group_name_H-M   'P 1'
#
loop_
_entity.id
_entity.type
_entity.pdbx_description
1 polymer ?
#
loop_
_entity_poly.entity_id
_entity_poly.type
_entity_poly.pdbx_seq_one_letter_code
_entity_poly.pdbx_strand_id
1 'polypeptide(L)'
;TYTTDTKSGEENKKTIESLCGLSVDVKKIRRLKEWVLLQDVAYVTEIADILKEMGADETAIANILERCPEAILHTPAEINSQRALWQFVCQNDKQLIKLIEQFPESFFTTDYHENQKANILFFQELGLKNNIITRFLTSAPSIFYNPVEKNKDMIETLQRNYLSLGGSDANMKIWILKLLSQNPFILLNTSTAIQENLEFLQKNDFTDHEVLKLLSKLKGFIFQLTPATMQKSMLFSKSVFKCSDQELKELVLKCPALLYYSVAVLEERFEGLLKEGISVAQIRETPMVLELTTQIVQYRIKKLSALGYDVKRGTLENLDGTKKDFEVNYGKIQSKEERPIFNPVAPINIED
;
A
#
# COMPACT_ATOMS: atom_id res chain seq x y z
N THR A 1 48.01 -3.78 -7.43
CA THR A 1 48.59 -3.60 -6.09
C THR A 1 47.83 -2.48 -5.42
N TYR A 2 46.76 -2.81 -4.69
CA TYR A 2 45.90 -1.84 -4.03
C TYR A 2 46.35 -1.69 -2.57
N THR A 3 46.82 -0.49 -2.23
CA THR A 3 47.21 -0.11 -0.88
C THR A 3 45.94 0.04 -0.03
N THR A 4 45.69 -0.95 0.82
CA THR A 4 44.77 -0.84 1.95
C THR A 4 45.43 0.02 3.03
N ASP A 5 45.16 1.32 3.00
CA ASP A 5 45.52 2.22 4.10
C ASP A 5 44.37 2.20 5.12
N THR A 6 44.27 1.09 5.86
CA THR A 6 43.32 0.94 6.97
C THR A 6 43.89 1.67 8.19
N LYS A 7 43.77 3.00 8.22
CA LYS A 7 43.89 3.73 9.49
C LYS A 7 42.73 3.29 10.37
N SER A 8 43.01 2.54 11.44
CA SER A 8 42.06 2.34 12.52
C SER A 8 41.85 3.71 13.18
N GLY A 9 40.81 4.44 12.78
CA GLY A 9 40.42 5.66 13.48
C GLY A 9 40.11 5.32 14.94
N GLU A 10 40.62 6.11 15.89
CA GLU A 10 40.14 6.02 17.27
C GLU A 10 38.69 6.54 17.33
N GLU A 11 37.84 5.90 18.13
CA GLU A 11 36.48 6.41 18.31
C GLU A 11 36.49 7.81 18.94
N ASN A 12 35.58 8.66 18.48
CA ASN A 12 35.40 9.99 19.02
C ASN A 12 34.84 9.93 20.45
N LYS A 13 35.74 10.09 21.43
CA LYS A 13 35.42 9.99 22.87
C LYS A 13 34.30 10.94 23.28
N LYS A 14 34.29 12.17 22.76
CA LYS A 14 33.25 13.16 23.05
C LYS A 14 31.89 12.69 22.56
N THR A 15 31.83 12.15 21.34
CA THR A 15 30.59 11.58 20.77
C THR A 15 30.06 10.45 21.64
N ILE A 16 30.94 9.53 22.08
CA ILE A 16 30.55 8.40 22.94
C ILE A 16 30.02 8.89 24.30
N GLU A 17 30.72 9.83 24.94
CA GLU A 17 30.30 10.40 26.22
C GLU A 17 28.94 11.08 26.12
N SER A 18 28.71 11.88 25.07
CA SER A 18 27.42 12.52 24.82
C SER A 18 26.30 11.51 24.57
N LEU A 19 26.54 10.45 23.78
CA LEU A 19 25.54 9.41 23.52
C LEU A 19 25.20 8.62 24.81
N CYS A 20 26.21 8.27 25.61
CA CYS A 20 26.00 7.64 26.91
C CYS A 20 25.20 8.55 27.87
N GLY A 21 25.46 9.86 27.85
CA GLY A 21 24.70 10.84 28.62
C GLY A 21 23.22 10.93 28.24
N LEU A 22 22.87 10.55 27.01
CA LEU A 22 21.49 10.44 26.51
C LEU A 22 20.90 9.03 26.68
N SER A 23 21.55 8.13 27.42
CA SER A 23 21.13 6.73 27.60
C SER A 23 21.05 5.91 26.30
N VAL A 24 21.79 6.30 25.26
CA VAL A 24 21.88 5.55 23.99
C VAL A 24 22.73 4.29 24.18
N ASP A 25 22.28 3.13 23.69
CA ASP A 25 23.09 1.92 23.65
C ASP A 25 24.22 2.02 22.60
N VAL A 26 25.36 2.57 23.01
CA VAL A 26 26.55 2.68 22.15
C VAL A 26 27.08 1.32 21.72
N LYS A 27 26.87 0.23 22.48
CA LYS A 27 27.30 -1.12 22.05
C LYS A 27 26.51 -1.58 20.84
N LYS A 28 25.23 -1.25 20.77
CA LYS A 28 24.38 -1.49 19.60
C LYS A 28 24.86 -0.69 18.39
N ILE A 29 25.23 0.58 18.57
CA ILE A 29 25.80 1.41 17.49
C ILE A 29 27.11 0.81 16.97
N ARG A 30 28.05 0.44 17.85
CA ARG A 30 29.31 -0.22 17.46
C ARG A 30 29.07 -1.45 16.59
N ARG A 31 28.09 -2.29 16.95
CA ARG A 31 27.78 -3.51 16.18
C ARG A 31 27.22 -3.22 14.79
N LEU A 32 26.40 -2.18 14.63
CA LEU A 32 25.64 -1.93 13.40
C LEU A 32 26.31 -0.90 12.48
N LYS A 33 26.89 0.16 13.05
CA LYS A 33 27.36 1.36 12.35
C LYS A 33 28.54 2.00 13.06
N GLU A 34 29.57 1.20 13.39
CA GLU A 34 30.80 1.64 14.06
C GLU A 34 31.42 2.89 13.43
N TRP A 35 31.40 2.96 12.09
CA TRP A 35 31.97 4.07 11.31
C TRP A 35 31.43 5.46 11.69
N VAL A 36 30.22 5.54 12.25
CA VAL A 36 29.62 6.79 12.74
C VAL A 36 30.38 7.32 13.96
N LEU A 37 30.85 6.41 14.83
CA LEU A 37 31.62 6.76 16.03
C LEU A 37 33.07 7.16 15.70
N LEU A 38 33.54 6.83 14.49
CA LEU A 38 34.86 7.21 14.00
C LEU A 38 34.88 8.61 13.37
N GLN A 39 33.73 9.29 13.27
CA GLN A 39 33.67 10.62 12.67
C GLN A 39 34.19 11.69 13.64
N ASP A 40 35.04 12.58 13.11
CA ASP A 40 35.63 13.68 13.88
C ASP A 40 34.59 14.71 14.33
N VAL A 41 33.55 14.92 13.50
CA VAL A 41 32.48 15.89 13.73
C VAL A 41 31.17 15.16 13.96
N ALA A 42 30.52 15.45 15.10
CA ALA A 42 29.18 14.99 15.44
C ALA A 42 28.47 16.03 16.31
N TYR A 43 27.17 16.14 16.13
CA TYR A 43 26.28 17.14 16.75
C TYR A 43 25.30 16.50 17.72
N VAL A 44 25.78 15.58 18.58
CA VAL A 44 24.91 14.74 19.43
C VAL A 44 23.97 15.56 20.30
N THR A 45 24.49 16.58 20.99
CA THR A 45 23.72 17.39 21.93
C THR A 45 22.75 18.30 21.20
N GLU A 46 23.20 18.93 20.11
CA GLU A 46 22.39 19.84 19.31
C GLU A 46 21.20 19.13 18.66
N ILE A 47 21.42 17.91 18.15
CA ILE A 47 20.36 17.10 17.54
C ILE A 47 19.38 16.63 18.61
N ALA A 48 19.87 16.21 19.77
CA ALA A 48 19.00 15.85 20.90
C ALA A 48 18.15 17.04 21.36
N ASP A 49 18.72 18.25 21.42
CA ASP A 49 17.99 19.44 21.83
C ASP A 49 16.93 19.86 20.81
N ILE A 50 17.20 19.75 19.50
CA ILE A 50 16.17 19.94 18.46
C ILE A 50 15.02 18.95 18.64
N LEU A 51 15.31 17.67 18.90
CA LEU A 51 14.27 16.66 19.14
C LEU A 51 13.47 16.97 20.42
N LYS A 52 14.12 17.43 21.50
CA LYS A 52 13.45 17.87 22.74
C LYS A 52 12.53 19.06 22.50
N GLU A 53 12.98 20.05 21.72
CA GLU A 53 12.15 21.20 21.34
C GLU A 53 10.88 20.80 20.59
N MET A 54 10.95 19.70 19.82
CA MET A 54 9.80 19.11 19.14
C MET A 54 8.90 18.27 20.06
N GLY A 55 9.31 18.06 21.31
CA GLY A 55 8.58 17.34 22.35
C GLY A 55 8.99 15.88 22.54
N ALA A 56 10.16 15.47 22.06
CA ALA A 56 10.71 14.13 22.32
C ALA A 56 11.18 14.03 23.78
N ASP A 57 10.85 12.91 24.44
CA ASP A 57 11.44 12.58 25.74
C ASP A 57 12.80 11.87 25.56
N GLU A 58 13.52 11.69 26.67
CA GLU A 58 14.85 11.06 26.65
C GLU A 58 14.83 9.65 26.07
N THR A 59 13.75 8.89 26.29
CA THR A 59 13.63 7.51 25.80
C THR A 59 13.41 7.49 24.29
N ALA A 60 12.57 8.38 23.78
CA ALA A 60 12.34 8.57 22.35
C ALA A 60 13.64 8.98 21.63
N ILE A 61 14.39 9.94 22.19
CA ILE A 61 15.67 10.40 21.64
C ILE A 61 16.67 9.25 21.59
N ALA A 62 16.83 8.51 22.69
CA ALA A 62 17.75 7.37 22.73
C ALA A 62 17.40 6.34 21.64
N ASN A 63 16.11 5.97 21.53
CA ASN A 63 15.64 5.01 20.53
C ASN A 63 15.82 5.51 19.09
N ILE A 64 15.60 6.80 18.82
CA ILE A 64 15.84 7.40 17.51
C ILE A 64 17.32 7.28 17.12
N LEU A 65 18.23 7.70 18.01
CA LEU A 65 19.67 7.70 17.75
C LEU A 65 20.26 6.29 17.66
N GLU A 66 19.68 5.31 18.37
CA GLU A 66 20.08 3.91 18.22
C GLU A 66 19.68 3.29 16.87
N ARG A 67 18.56 3.75 16.29
CA ARG A 67 18.05 3.24 15.01
C ARG A 67 18.67 3.97 13.83
N CYS A 68 18.90 5.26 13.96
CA CYS A 68 19.56 6.11 12.97
C CYS A 68 20.74 6.88 13.59
N PRO A 69 21.87 6.21 13.89
CA PRO A 69 23.07 6.86 14.43
C PRO A 69 23.61 7.98 13.56
N GLU A 70 23.46 7.90 12.24
CA GLU A 70 23.91 8.93 11.28
C GLU A 70 23.21 10.28 11.49
N ALA A 71 22.08 10.31 12.20
CA ALA A 71 21.39 11.55 12.55
C ALA A 71 22.33 12.59 13.18
N ILE A 72 23.31 12.15 13.96
CA ILE A 72 24.26 13.03 14.66
C ILE A 72 25.31 13.64 13.74
N LEU A 73 25.42 13.18 12.49
CA LEU A 73 26.39 13.68 11.52
C LEU A 73 25.84 14.87 10.71
N HIS A 74 24.53 15.12 10.79
CA HIS A 74 23.90 16.27 10.16
C HIS A 74 24.09 17.52 11.01
N THR A 75 24.27 18.64 10.34
CA THR A 75 24.34 19.94 11.01
C THR A 75 22.98 20.34 11.57
N PRO A 76 22.94 21.13 12.67
CA PRO A 76 21.69 21.66 13.21
C PRO A 76 20.88 22.47 12.16
N ALA A 77 21.55 23.11 11.21
CA ALA A 77 20.91 23.88 10.14
C ALA A 77 20.18 22.98 9.12
N GLU A 78 20.77 21.83 8.76
CA GLU A 78 20.15 20.85 7.87
C GLU A 78 18.91 20.24 8.54
N ILE A 79 19.00 19.88 9.82
CA ILE A 79 17.86 19.30 10.55
C ILE A 79 16.74 20.31 10.75
N ASN A 80 17.05 21.58 11.03
CA ASN A 80 16.02 22.62 11.12
C ASN A 80 15.35 22.89 9.76
N SER A 81 16.12 22.89 8.67
CA SER A 81 15.56 22.96 7.32
C SER A 81 14.64 21.77 7.05
N GLN A 82 15.06 20.57 7.45
CA GLN A 82 14.29 19.36 7.28
C GLN A 82 13.00 19.34 8.13
N ARG A 83 13.05 19.85 9.37
CA ARG A 83 11.87 20.10 10.20
C ARG A 83 10.88 21.03 9.50
N ALA A 84 11.35 22.16 8.96
CA ALA A 84 10.51 23.10 8.22
C ALA A 84 9.87 22.48 6.97
N LEU A 85 10.60 21.60 6.28
CA LEU A 85 10.07 20.85 5.14
C LEU A 85 8.94 19.91 5.55
N TRP A 86 9.11 19.14 6.62
CA TRP A 86 8.06 18.22 7.08
C TRP A 86 6.83 18.94 7.65
N GLN A 87 6.97 20.20 8.07
CA GLN A 87 5.83 21.04 8.46
C GLN A 87 4.92 21.45 7.29
N PHE A 88 5.34 21.30 6.02
CA PHE A 88 4.40 21.43 4.89
C PHE A 88 3.31 20.37 4.90
N VAL A 89 3.56 19.21 5.54
CA VAL A 89 2.64 18.07 5.55
C VAL A 89 2.17 17.67 6.95
N CYS A 90 2.93 17.97 8.00
CA CYS A 90 2.54 17.74 9.39
C CYS A 90 1.84 18.96 9.98
N GLN A 91 0.83 18.73 10.83
CA GLN A 91 0.05 19.83 11.42
C GLN A 91 0.76 20.51 12.61
N ASN A 92 1.64 19.79 13.30
CA ASN A 92 2.39 20.28 14.46
C ASN A 92 3.57 19.36 14.79
N ASP A 93 4.48 19.83 15.65
CA ASP A 93 5.68 19.09 16.04
C ASP A 93 5.36 17.78 16.79
N LYS A 94 4.25 17.73 17.56
CA LYS A 94 3.82 16.49 18.24
C LYS A 94 3.46 15.37 17.27
N GLN A 95 2.90 15.71 16.10
CA GLN A 95 2.68 14.73 15.03
C GLN A 95 4.02 14.33 14.38
N LEU A 96 4.88 15.32 14.12
CA LEU A 96 6.16 15.10 13.46
C LEU A 96 7.07 14.20 14.29
N ILE A 97 7.21 14.43 15.60
CA ILE A 97 8.08 13.60 16.43
C ILE A 97 7.65 12.14 16.47
N LYS A 98 6.34 11.86 16.53
CA LYS A 98 5.82 10.48 16.44
C LYS A 98 6.16 9.80 15.12
N LEU A 99 6.25 10.56 14.03
CA LEU A 99 6.67 10.02 12.74
C LEU A 99 8.18 9.77 12.71
N ILE A 100 8.99 10.68 13.27
CA ILE A 100 10.44 10.51 13.38
C ILE A 100 10.76 9.29 14.25
N GLU A 101 10.07 9.09 15.37
CA GLU A 101 10.24 7.89 16.21
C GLU A 101 9.96 6.59 15.45
N GLN A 102 8.97 6.60 14.55
CA GLN A 102 8.61 5.43 13.75
C GLN A 102 9.56 5.21 12.56
N PHE A 103 9.96 6.30 11.89
CA PHE A 103 10.71 6.30 10.64
C PHE A 103 11.85 7.32 10.69
N PRO A 104 12.85 7.14 11.57
CA PRO A 104 13.92 8.12 11.75
C PRO A 104 14.74 8.28 10.48
N GLU A 105 15.00 7.19 9.76
CA GLU A 105 15.76 7.23 8.51
C GLU A 105 15.09 8.12 7.45
N SER A 106 13.75 8.11 7.36
CA SER A 106 13.02 8.97 6.41
C SER A 106 13.21 10.46 6.69
N PHE A 107 13.24 10.85 7.97
CA PHE A 107 13.41 12.25 8.35
C PHE A 107 14.85 12.70 8.15
N PHE A 108 15.83 11.92 8.62
CA PHE A 108 17.24 12.29 8.60
C PHE A 108 17.90 12.20 7.21
N THR A 109 17.22 11.72 6.17
CA THR A 109 17.74 11.85 4.79
C THR A 109 17.62 13.29 4.27
N THR A 110 18.66 14.10 4.47
CA THR A 110 18.71 15.52 4.07
C THR A 110 19.25 15.76 2.66
N ASP A 111 19.96 14.79 2.07
CA ASP A 111 20.66 14.94 0.78
C ASP A 111 19.75 15.32 -0.40
N TYR A 112 18.45 15.07 -0.26
CA TYR A 112 17.44 15.29 -1.31
C TYR A 112 16.46 16.42 -0.96
N HIS A 113 16.84 17.38 -0.10
CA HIS A 113 15.95 18.42 0.41
C HIS A 113 15.14 19.15 -0.69
N GLU A 114 15.80 19.62 -1.75
CA GLU A 114 15.14 20.34 -2.84
C GLU A 114 14.15 19.44 -3.60
N ASN A 115 14.53 18.19 -3.89
CA ASN A 115 13.64 17.23 -4.55
C ASN A 115 12.45 16.89 -3.65
N GLN A 116 12.66 16.71 -2.35
CA GLN A 116 11.59 16.45 -1.38
C GLN A 116 10.59 17.61 -1.37
N LYS A 117 11.08 18.84 -1.29
CA LYS A 117 10.24 20.04 -1.28
C LYS A 117 9.44 20.18 -2.58
N ALA A 118 10.09 20.05 -3.74
CA ALA A 118 9.43 20.14 -5.04
C ALA A 118 8.33 19.07 -5.21
N ASN A 119 8.61 17.84 -4.78
CA ASN A 119 7.64 16.75 -4.83
C ASN A 119 6.46 16.94 -3.87
N ILE A 120 6.70 17.43 -2.64
CA ILE A 120 5.62 17.77 -1.70
C ILE A 120 4.67 18.80 -2.32
N LEU A 121 5.22 19.90 -2.83
CA LEU A 121 4.41 20.96 -3.45
C LEU A 121 3.63 20.43 -4.66
N PHE A 122 4.29 19.68 -5.54
CA PHE A 122 3.64 19.06 -6.69
C PHE A 122 2.46 18.15 -6.29
N PHE A 123 2.62 17.30 -5.27
CA PHE A 123 1.54 16.43 -4.82
C PHE A 123 0.39 17.20 -4.15
N GLN A 124 0.69 18.31 -3.47
CA GLN A 124 -0.34 19.22 -2.95
C GLN A 124 -1.11 19.90 -4.07
N GLU A 125 -0.42 20.39 -5.10
CA GLU A 125 -1.03 20.97 -6.31
C GLU A 125 -1.91 19.96 -7.07
N LEU A 126 -1.49 18.69 -7.11
CA LEU A 126 -2.29 17.60 -7.66
C LEU A 126 -3.58 17.33 -6.87
N GLY A 127 -3.67 17.83 -5.63
CA GLY A 127 -4.81 17.68 -4.74
C GLY A 127 -4.71 16.51 -3.76
N LEU A 128 -3.51 15.95 -3.56
CA LEU A 128 -3.32 14.93 -2.51
C LEU A 128 -3.34 15.56 -1.13
N LYS A 129 -4.00 14.87 -0.20
CA LYS A 129 -4.06 15.28 1.20
C LYS A 129 -2.70 15.09 1.88
N ASN A 130 -2.35 16.00 2.77
CA ASN A 130 -1.09 15.96 3.52
C ASN A 130 -0.84 14.64 4.26
N ASN A 131 -1.87 13.97 4.77
CA ASN A 131 -1.72 12.65 5.42
C ASN A 131 -1.28 11.55 4.43
N ILE A 132 -1.70 11.62 3.17
CA ILE A 132 -1.26 10.71 2.11
C ILE A 132 0.20 10.99 1.74
N ILE A 133 0.56 12.27 1.58
CA ILE A 133 1.93 12.70 1.27
C ILE A 133 2.89 12.30 2.39
N THR A 134 2.49 12.52 3.64
CA THR A 134 3.24 12.07 4.84
C THR A 134 3.48 10.57 4.82
N ARG A 135 2.44 9.77 4.47
CA ARG A 135 2.60 8.33 4.31
C ARG A 135 3.59 8.00 3.19
N PHE A 136 3.61 8.74 2.08
CA PHE A 136 4.60 8.47 1.02
C PHE A 136 6.03 8.76 1.49
N LEU A 137 6.24 9.86 2.23
CA LEU A 137 7.55 10.22 2.79
C LEU A 137 8.10 9.12 3.71
N THR A 138 7.23 8.40 4.42
CA THR A 138 7.64 7.33 5.33
C THR A 138 7.70 5.95 4.65
N SER A 139 6.71 5.59 3.83
CA SER A 139 6.60 4.24 3.26
C SER A 139 7.23 4.07 1.87
N ALA A 140 7.45 5.17 1.15
CA ALA A 140 8.02 5.17 -0.20
C ALA A 140 8.91 6.41 -0.44
N PRO A 141 9.91 6.66 0.43
CA PRO A 141 10.71 7.90 0.41
C PRO A 141 11.45 8.13 -0.90
N SER A 142 11.80 7.06 -1.62
CA SER A 142 12.47 7.12 -2.92
C SER A 142 11.71 7.94 -3.97
N ILE A 143 10.39 8.09 -3.84
CA ILE A 143 9.58 8.95 -4.72
C ILE A 143 9.97 10.42 -4.58
N PHE A 144 10.39 10.85 -3.40
CA PHE A 144 10.80 12.22 -3.10
C PHE A 144 12.29 12.48 -3.35
N TYR A 145 13.08 11.43 -3.52
CA TYR A 145 14.51 11.55 -3.81
C TYR A 145 14.76 11.83 -5.29
N ASN A 146 13.84 11.40 -6.17
CA ASN A 146 13.91 11.66 -7.60
C ASN A 146 13.53 13.13 -7.92
N PRO A 147 14.06 13.70 -9.02
CA PRO A 147 13.58 14.97 -9.56
C PRO A 147 12.05 14.95 -9.76
N VAL A 148 11.40 16.08 -9.50
CA VAL A 148 9.93 16.20 -9.56
C VAL A 148 9.38 15.94 -10.96
N GLU A 149 10.18 16.23 -11.98
CA GLU A 149 9.88 16.00 -13.40
C GLU A 149 9.53 14.54 -13.66
N LYS A 150 10.25 13.59 -13.03
CA LYS A 150 9.95 12.16 -13.19
C LYS A 150 8.53 11.81 -12.71
N ASN A 151 8.12 12.39 -11.58
CA ASN A 151 6.77 12.19 -11.06
C ASN A 151 5.73 12.89 -11.95
N LYS A 152 6.02 14.10 -12.45
CA LYS A 152 5.17 14.82 -13.41
C LYS A 152 4.96 14.01 -14.69
N ASP A 153 6.03 13.53 -15.32
CA ASP A 153 5.99 12.75 -16.55
C ASP A 153 5.16 11.47 -16.40
N MET A 154 5.28 10.79 -15.26
CA MET A 154 4.46 9.61 -14.96
C MET A 154 2.99 9.98 -14.80
N ILE A 155 2.67 11.05 -14.06
CA ILE A 155 1.29 11.53 -13.93
C ILE A 155 0.72 11.88 -15.30
N GLU A 156 1.44 12.66 -16.12
CA GLU A 156 1.01 13.00 -17.47
C GLU A 156 0.82 11.76 -18.36
N THR A 157 1.69 10.76 -18.24
CA THR A 157 1.56 9.48 -18.94
C THR A 157 0.27 8.77 -18.54
N LEU A 158 -0.03 8.68 -17.23
CA LEU A 158 -1.26 8.06 -16.73
C LEU A 158 -2.50 8.82 -17.20
N GLN A 159 -2.46 10.16 -17.16
CA GLN A 159 -3.55 11.02 -17.63
C GLN A 159 -3.81 10.82 -19.12
N ARG A 160 -2.76 10.88 -19.95
CA ARG A 160 -2.87 10.70 -21.40
C ARG A 160 -3.46 9.35 -21.77
N ASN A 161 -2.97 8.27 -21.15
CA ASN A 161 -3.49 6.92 -21.38
C ASN A 161 -4.94 6.76 -20.90
N TYR A 162 -5.31 7.34 -19.76
CA TYR A 162 -6.69 7.28 -19.29
C TYR A 162 -7.67 7.99 -20.25
N LEU A 163 -7.26 9.14 -20.78
CA LEU A 163 -8.06 9.91 -21.74
C LEU A 163 -8.11 9.23 -23.12
N SER A 164 -7.03 8.62 -23.59
CA SER A 164 -7.01 7.91 -24.88
C SER A 164 -7.95 6.69 -24.89
N LEU A 165 -8.22 6.11 -23.72
CA LEU A 165 -9.21 5.04 -23.54
C LEU A 165 -10.68 5.55 -23.49
N GLY A 166 -10.92 6.84 -23.75
CA GLY A 166 -12.24 7.47 -23.72
C GLY A 166 -12.71 7.91 -22.34
N GLY A 167 -11.80 8.02 -21.36
CA GLY A 167 -12.10 8.59 -20.05
C GLY A 167 -12.36 10.10 -20.09
N SER A 168 -13.16 10.62 -19.16
CA SER A 168 -13.36 12.06 -19.00
C SER A 168 -12.37 12.70 -18.01
N ASP A 169 -12.07 13.99 -18.18
CA ASP A 169 -11.17 14.73 -17.29
C ASP A 169 -11.57 14.68 -15.81
N ALA A 170 -12.88 14.80 -15.52
CA ALA A 170 -13.38 14.75 -14.15
C ALA A 170 -13.11 13.38 -13.50
N ASN A 171 -13.37 12.29 -14.23
CA ASN A 171 -13.14 10.94 -13.73
C ASN A 171 -11.64 10.63 -13.64
N MET A 172 -10.84 11.12 -14.58
CA MET A 172 -9.38 10.97 -14.61
C MET A 172 -8.75 11.57 -13.35
N LYS A 173 -9.12 12.79 -12.97
CA LYS A 173 -8.63 13.42 -11.73
C LYS A 173 -8.96 12.61 -10.49
N ILE A 174 -10.21 12.15 -10.38
CA ILE A 174 -10.65 11.30 -9.26
C ILE A 174 -9.89 9.97 -9.25
N TRP A 175 -9.65 9.37 -10.41
CA TRP A 175 -8.93 8.12 -10.54
C TRP A 175 -7.47 8.25 -10.11
N ILE A 176 -6.74 9.26 -10.57
CA ILE A 176 -5.35 9.53 -10.15
C ILE A 176 -5.28 9.71 -8.63
N LEU A 177 -6.16 10.52 -8.04
CA LEU A 177 -6.18 10.73 -6.60
C LEU A 177 -6.46 9.44 -5.83
N LYS A 178 -7.40 8.60 -6.31
CA LYS A 178 -7.69 7.29 -5.71
C LYS A 178 -6.53 6.31 -5.85
N LEU A 179 -5.89 6.27 -7.02
CA LEU A 179 -4.75 5.41 -7.31
C LEU A 179 -3.61 5.70 -6.33
N LEU A 180 -3.17 6.96 -6.27
CA LEU A 180 -2.09 7.40 -5.39
C LEU A 180 -2.45 7.26 -3.91
N SER A 181 -3.70 7.58 -3.53
CA SER A 181 -4.16 7.41 -2.14
C SER A 181 -4.14 5.96 -1.68
N GLN A 182 -4.18 4.98 -2.59
CA GLN A 182 -4.05 3.58 -2.22
C GLN A 182 -2.59 3.12 -2.26
N ASN A 183 -1.91 3.38 -3.38
CA ASN A 183 -0.56 2.91 -3.57
C ASN A 183 0.27 3.87 -4.46
N PRO A 184 1.36 4.46 -3.94
CA PRO A 184 2.19 5.38 -4.69
C PRO A 184 3.21 4.70 -5.62
N PHE A 185 3.41 3.38 -5.52
CA PHE A 185 4.49 2.69 -6.25
C PHE A 185 4.32 2.70 -7.77
N ILE A 186 3.15 3.06 -8.28
CA ILE A 186 2.96 3.36 -9.71
C ILE A 186 3.91 4.46 -10.20
N LEU A 187 4.31 5.40 -9.33
CA LEU A 187 5.26 6.47 -9.63
C LEU A 187 6.70 5.97 -9.85
N LEU A 188 7.01 4.74 -9.44
CA LEU A 188 8.32 4.13 -9.64
C LEU A 188 8.42 3.35 -10.96
N ASN A 189 7.32 3.16 -11.68
CA ASN A 189 7.33 2.51 -12.99
C ASN A 189 7.92 3.42 -14.08
N THR A 190 8.14 2.84 -15.26
CA THR A 190 8.47 3.59 -16.47
C THR A 190 7.20 3.83 -17.29
N SER A 191 7.18 4.92 -18.08
CA SER A 191 6.09 5.16 -19.03
C SER A 191 5.91 4.01 -20.02
N THR A 192 7.01 3.34 -20.41
CA THR A 192 6.98 2.16 -21.27
C THR A 192 6.26 0.97 -20.63
N ALA A 193 6.46 0.73 -19.33
CA ALA A 193 5.79 -0.37 -18.63
C ALA A 193 4.27 -0.17 -18.59
N ILE A 194 3.79 1.07 -18.43
CA ILE A 194 2.36 1.39 -18.50
C ILE A 194 1.82 1.13 -19.90
N GLN A 195 2.54 1.57 -20.94
CA GLN A 195 2.15 1.37 -22.33
C GLN A 195 2.08 -0.12 -22.69
N GLU A 196 3.10 -0.90 -22.36
CA GLU A 196 3.17 -2.34 -22.61
C GLU A 196 2.01 -3.09 -21.94
N ASN A 197 1.62 -2.69 -20.73
CA ASN A 197 0.48 -3.27 -20.03
C ASN A 197 -0.85 -3.01 -20.74
N LEU A 198 -1.05 -1.80 -21.26
CA LEU A 198 -2.27 -1.44 -21.99
C LEU A 198 -2.33 -2.17 -23.34
N GLU A 199 -1.21 -2.20 -24.07
CA GLU A 199 -1.09 -2.94 -25.32
C GLU A 199 -1.31 -4.44 -25.13
N PHE A 200 -0.84 -5.01 -24.02
CA PHE A 200 -1.11 -6.40 -23.69
C PHE A 200 -2.62 -6.65 -23.57
N LEU A 201 -3.35 -5.79 -22.85
CA LEU A 201 -4.81 -5.95 -22.71
C LEU A 201 -5.50 -5.81 -24.07
N GLN A 202 -5.12 -4.83 -24.89
CA GLN A 202 -5.70 -4.64 -26.23
C GLN A 202 -5.41 -5.83 -27.17
N LYS A 203 -4.21 -6.42 -27.09
CA LYS A 203 -3.86 -7.66 -27.84
C LYS A 203 -4.65 -8.89 -27.39
N ASN A 204 -5.27 -8.84 -26.22
CA ASN A 204 -6.15 -9.89 -25.69
C ASN A 204 -7.64 -9.50 -25.83
N ASP A 205 -7.97 -8.71 -26.86
CA ASP A 205 -9.34 -8.33 -27.24
C ASP A 205 -10.15 -7.59 -26.17
N PHE A 206 -9.47 -6.89 -25.25
CA PHE A 206 -10.12 -5.91 -24.38
C PHE A 206 -10.31 -4.61 -25.15
N THR A 207 -11.56 -4.14 -25.21
CA THR A 207 -11.89 -2.81 -25.75
C THR A 207 -11.39 -1.70 -24.82
N ASP A 208 -11.20 -0.50 -25.35
CA ASP A 208 -10.75 0.65 -24.55
C ASP A 208 -11.68 0.92 -23.34
N HIS A 209 -12.98 0.76 -23.53
CA HIS A 209 -13.96 0.90 -22.44
C HIS A 209 -13.80 -0.19 -21.36
N GLU A 210 -13.51 -1.43 -21.75
CA GLU A 210 -13.25 -2.53 -20.82
C GLU A 210 -11.94 -2.31 -20.06
N VAL A 211 -10.89 -1.83 -20.73
CA VAL A 211 -9.62 -1.45 -20.08
C VAL A 211 -9.86 -0.31 -19.08
N LEU A 212 -10.61 0.73 -19.47
CA LEU A 212 -10.95 1.83 -18.56
C LEU A 212 -11.71 1.34 -17.32
N LYS A 213 -12.64 0.41 -17.50
CA LYS A 213 -13.36 -0.26 -16.41
C LYS A 213 -12.40 -1.04 -15.51
N LEU A 214 -11.42 -1.74 -16.07
CA LEU A 214 -10.39 -2.43 -15.28
C LEU A 214 -9.53 -1.46 -14.47
N LEU A 215 -9.06 -0.36 -15.05
CA LEU A 215 -8.25 0.64 -14.34
C LEU A 215 -8.96 1.19 -13.10
N SER A 216 -10.29 1.34 -13.16
CA SER A 216 -11.09 1.75 -12.01
C SER A 216 -11.15 0.70 -10.89
N LYS A 217 -11.06 -0.60 -11.23
CA LYS A 217 -11.17 -1.72 -10.30
C LYS A 217 -9.84 -2.25 -9.78
N LEU A 218 -8.77 -2.13 -10.56
CA LEU A 218 -7.40 -2.54 -10.19
C LEU A 218 -6.86 -1.69 -9.04
N LYS A 219 -7.39 -0.47 -8.87
CA LYS A 219 -7.06 0.45 -7.79
C LYS A 219 -5.53 0.50 -7.51
N GLY A 220 -5.08 0.27 -6.28
CA GLY A 220 -3.67 0.26 -5.90
C GLY A 220 -2.82 -0.92 -6.42
N PHE A 221 -3.35 -1.81 -7.25
CA PHE A 221 -2.63 -2.98 -7.80
C PHE A 221 -2.14 -2.79 -9.24
N ILE A 222 -2.47 -1.66 -9.89
CA ILE A 222 -2.05 -1.38 -11.27
C ILE A 222 -0.53 -1.50 -11.45
N PHE A 223 0.26 -1.10 -10.44
CA PHE A 223 1.72 -1.17 -10.50
C PHE A 223 2.27 -2.61 -10.53
N GLN A 224 1.49 -3.61 -10.15
CA GLN A 224 1.89 -5.03 -10.15
C GLN A 224 1.69 -5.69 -11.52
N LEU A 225 1.02 -5.02 -12.44
CA LEU A 225 0.78 -5.55 -13.78
C LEU A 225 2.07 -5.55 -14.58
N THR A 226 2.35 -6.69 -15.19
CA THR A 226 3.32 -6.84 -16.27
C THR A 226 2.72 -7.80 -17.31
N PRO A 227 3.09 -7.69 -18.61
CA PRO A 227 2.58 -8.62 -19.62
C PRO A 227 2.87 -10.08 -19.26
N ALA A 228 4.05 -10.36 -18.72
CA ALA A 228 4.45 -11.71 -18.32
C ALA A 228 3.60 -12.27 -17.16
N THR A 229 3.33 -11.47 -16.13
CA THR A 229 2.48 -11.92 -15.00
C THR A 229 1.04 -12.11 -15.46
N MET A 230 0.48 -11.14 -16.19
CA MET A 230 -0.89 -11.22 -16.71
C MET A 230 -1.08 -12.44 -17.62
N GLN A 231 -0.13 -12.71 -18.51
CA GLN A 231 -0.21 -13.88 -19.39
C GLN A 231 -0.24 -15.19 -18.60
N LYS A 232 0.66 -15.34 -17.62
CA LYS A 232 0.73 -16.56 -16.79
C LYS A 232 -0.55 -16.75 -15.98
N SER A 233 -1.05 -15.69 -15.34
CA SER A 233 -2.25 -15.75 -14.52
C SER A 233 -3.52 -16.01 -15.35
N MET A 234 -3.63 -15.41 -16.53
CA MET A 234 -4.71 -15.66 -17.48
C MET A 234 -4.69 -17.10 -18.00
N LEU A 235 -3.53 -17.63 -18.40
CA LEU A 235 -3.40 -19.02 -18.86
C LEU A 235 -3.79 -20.02 -17.76
N PHE A 236 -3.32 -19.80 -16.54
CA PHE A 236 -3.71 -20.59 -15.39
C PHE A 236 -5.23 -20.55 -15.17
N SER A 237 -5.81 -19.35 -15.14
CA SER A 237 -7.25 -19.15 -14.92
C SER A 237 -8.08 -19.81 -16.01
N LYS A 238 -7.67 -19.70 -17.28
CA LYS A 238 -8.32 -20.37 -18.43
C LYS A 238 -8.35 -21.88 -18.24
N SER A 239 -7.24 -22.46 -17.81
CA SER A 239 -7.10 -23.90 -17.56
C SER A 239 -7.99 -24.35 -16.41
N VAL A 240 -7.98 -23.63 -15.28
CA VAL A 240 -8.76 -23.98 -14.09
C VAL A 240 -10.27 -23.88 -14.34
N PHE A 241 -10.70 -22.78 -14.97
CA PHE A 241 -12.12 -22.57 -15.28
C PHE A 241 -12.62 -23.31 -16.52
N LYS A 242 -11.70 -23.90 -17.30
CA LYS A 242 -11.99 -24.58 -18.58
C LYS A 242 -12.87 -23.72 -19.49
N CYS A 243 -12.47 -22.46 -19.67
CA CYS A 243 -13.25 -21.47 -20.40
C CYS A 243 -12.55 -21.03 -21.70
N SER A 244 -13.35 -20.44 -22.60
CA SER A 244 -12.90 -19.74 -23.79
C SER A 244 -12.24 -18.40 -23.45
N ASP A 245 -11.56 -17.79 -24.42
CA ASP A 245 -10.93 -16.47 -24.23
C ASP A 245 -11.95 -15.37 -23.91
N GLN A 246 -13.12 -15.42 -24.54
CA GLN A 246 -14.21 -14.47 -24.27
C GLN A 246 -14.76 -14.61 -22.84
N GLU A 247 -15.00 -15.85 -22.39
CA GLU A 247 -15.44 -16.11 -21.02
C GLU A 247 -14.37 -15.73 -19.99
N LEU A 248 -13.08 -15.95 -20.30
CA LEU A 248 -11.97 -15.52 -19.46
C LEU A 248 -11.94 -13.99 -19.33
N LYS A 249 -12.12 -13.27 -20.44
CA LYS A 249 -12.21 -11.80 -20.43
C LYS A 249 -13.33 -11.32 -19.51
N GLU A 250 -14.50 -11.93 -19.57
CA GLU A 250 -15.62 -11.62 -18.68
C GLU A 250 -15.29 -11.89 -17.20
N LEU A 251 -14.58 -12.98 -16.91
CA LEU A 251 -14.10 -13.29 -15.56
C LEU A 251 -13.11 -12.25 -15.04
N VAL A 252 -12.15 -11.84 -15.87
CA VAL A 252 -11.18 -10.78 -15.54
C VAL A 252 -11.89 -9.45 -15.27
N LEU A 253 -12.89 -9.09 -16.07
CA LEU A 253 -13.69 -7.88 -15.86
C LEU A 253 -14.49 -7.92 -14.55
N LYS A 254 -14.89 -9.11 -14.09
CA LYS A 254 -15.53 -9.29 -12.78
C LYS A 254 -14.50 -9.25 -11.65
N CYS A 255 -13.36 -9.93 -11.81
CA CYS A 255 -12.31 -10.11 -10.82
C CYS A 255 -10.92 -9.77 -11.40
N PRO A 256 -10.47 -8.51 -11.31
CA PRO A 256 -9.17 -8.10 -11.83
C PRO A 256 -7.98 -8.72 -11.10
N ALA A 257 -8.18 -9.34 -9.93
CA ALA A 257 -7.17 -10.14 -9.23
C ALA A 257 -6.58 -11.26 -10.10
N LEU A 258 -7.32 -11.73 -11.11
CA LEU A 258 -6.84 -12.68 -12.10
C LEU A 258 -5.73 -12.11 -13.00
N LEU A 259 -5.46 -10.80 -12.97
CA LEU A 259 -4.37 -10.16 -13.73
C LEU A 259 -3.10 -9.94 -12.90
N TYR A 260 -3.22 -9.61 -11.60
CA TYR A 260 -2.08 -9.16 -10.80
C TYR A 260 -1.56 -10.18 -9.78
N TYR A 261 -2.34 -11.19 -9.39
CA TYR A 261 -1.80 -12.26 -8.55
C TYR A 261 -0.95 -13.22 -9.35
N SER A 262 0.13 -13.69 -8.72
CA SER A 262 0.94 -14.77 -9.27
C SER A 262 0.13 -16.07 -9.32
N VAL A 263 0.55 -16.98 -10.19
CA VAL A 263 -0.07 -18.32 -10.32
C VAL A 263 -0.10 -19.03 -8.97
N ALA A 264 0.99 -18.99 -8.21
CA ALA A 264 1.05 -19.63 -6.88
C ALA A 264 -0.01 -19.08 -5.90
N VAL A 265 -0.25 -17.76 -5.91
CA VAL A 265 -1.27 -17.14 -5.05
C VAL A 265 -2.68 -17.52 -5.52
N LEU A 266 -2.92 -17.53 -6.83
CA LEU A 266 -4.21 -17.96 -7.36
C LEU A 266 -4.47 -19.43 -7.04
N GLU A 267 -3.51 -20.30 -7.26
CA GLU A 267 -3.58 -21.73 -6.96
C GLU A 267 -3.89 -21.99 -5.48
N GLU A 268 -3.17 -21.34 -4.56
CA GLU A 268 -3.43 -21.43 -3.12
C GLU A 268 -4.87 -21.03 -2.78
N ARG A 269 -5.38 -19.93 -3.35
CA ARG A 269 -6.76 -19.46 -3.11
C ARG A 269 -7.80 -20.40 -3.70
N PHE A 270 -7.57 -20.92 -4.90
CA PHE A 270 -8.44 -21.90 -5.52
C PHE A 270 -8.51 -23.17 -4.69
N GLU A 271 -7.37 -23.75 -4.33
CA GLU A 271 -7.33 -24.94 -3.48
C GLU A 271 -8.01 -24.70 -2.13
N GLY A 272 -7.79 -23.53 -1.53
CA GLY A 272 -8.45 -23.12 -0.30
C GLY A 272 -9.97 -23.19 -0.41
N LEU A 273 -10.55 -22.65 -1.49
CA LEU A 273 -11.98 -22.71 -1.75
C LEU A 273 -12.48 -24.14 -2.00
N LEU A 274 -11.74 -24.93 -2.80
CA LEU A 274 -12.10 -26.31 -3.09
C LEU A 274 -12.10 -27.20 -1.83
N LYS A 275 -11.15 -26.98 -0.91
CA LYS A 275 -11.08 -27.69 0.38
C LYS A 275 -12.30 -27.44 1.26
N GLU A 276 -12.91 -26.26 1.15
CA GLU A 276 -14.17 -25.93 1.84
C GLU A 276 -15.41 -26.51 1.13
N GLY A 277 -15.22 -27.23 0.01
CA GLY A 277 -16.29 -27.88 -0.75
C GLY A 277 -17.01 -26.95 -1.73
N ILE A 278 -16.43 -25.78 -2.03
CA ILE A 278 -16.94 -24.86 -3.06
C ILE A 278 -16.55 -25.39 -4.43
N SER A 279 -17.50 -25.46 -5.36
CA SER A 279 -17.23 -25.94 -6.72
C SER A 279 -16.60 -24.87 -7.62
N VAL A 280 -15.87 -25.30 -8.65
CA VAL A 280 -15.33 -24.38 -9.69
C VAL A 280 -16.43 -23.56 -10.35
N ALA A 281 -17.63 -24.13 -10.54
CA ALA A 281 -18.78 -23.43 -11.10
C ALA A 281 -19.21 -22.25 -10.23
N GLN A 282 -19.32 -22.45 -8.90
CA GLN A 282 -19.64 -21.36 -7.97
C GLN A 282 -18.56 -20.26 -7.96
N ILE A 283 -17.28 -20.64 -8.01
CA ILE A 283 -16.18 -19.65 -8.10
C ILE A 283 -16.27 -18.86 -9.41
N ARG A 284 -16.63 -19.52 -10.50
CA ARG A 284 -16.80 -18.88 -11.81
C ARG A 284 -17.97 -17.90 -11.84
N GLU A 285 -19.05 -18.19 -11.11
CA GLU A 285 -20.19 -17.28 -10.95
C GLU A 285 -19.83 -16.05 -10.11
N THR A 286 -19.08 -16.25 -9.02
CA THR A 286 -18.65 -15.18 -8.10
C THR A 286 -17.11 -15.12 -7.97
N PRO A 287 -16.38 -14.71 -9.02
CA PRO A 287 -14.92 -14.80 -9.03
C PRO A 287 -14.24 -13.81 -8.07
N MET A 288 -14.96 -12.79 -7.58
CA MET A 288 -14.44 -11.83 -6.60
C MET A 288 -14.05 -12.48 -5.27
N VAL A 289 -14.55 -13.68 -4.96
CA VAL A 289 -14.09 -14.43 -3.79
C VAL A 289 -12.58 -14.72 -3.83
N LEU A 290 -11.98 -14.78 -5.03
CA LEU A 290 -10.55 -14.93 -5.24
C LEU A 290 -9.74 -13.68 -4.88
N GLU A 291 -10.37 -12.54 -4.57
CA GLU A 291 -9.67 -11.37 -4.01
C GLU A 291 -9.34 -11.56 -2.53
N LEU A 292 -10.02 -12.48 -1.84
CA LEU A 292 -9.83 -12.76 -0.42
C LEU A 292 -8.74 -13.80 -0.19
N THR A 293 -8.11 -13.73 0.97
CA THR A 293 -7.20 -14.79 1.42
C THR A 293 -8.01 -16.00 1.91
N THR A 294 -7.41 -17.18 1.82
CA THR A 294 -7.99 -18.44 2.30
C THR A 294 -8.49 -18.33 3.76
N GLN A 295 -7.71 -17.65 4.61
CA GLN A 295 -8.05 -17.42 6.02
C GLN A 295 -9.32 -16.58 6.21
N ILE A 296 -9.49 -15.52 5.40
CA ILE A 296 -10.69 -14.67 5.46
C ILE A 296 -11.91 -15.48 5.02
N VAL A 297 -11.77 -16.25 3.95
CA VAL A 297 -12.86 -17.11 3.45
C VAL A 297 -13.28 -18.12 4.52
N GLN A 298 -12.33 -18.85 5.11
CA GLN A 298 -12.60 -19.82 6.18
C GLN A 298 -13.32 -19.21 7.38
N TYR A 299 -12.87 -18.03 7.82
CA TYR A 299 -13.54 -17.29 8.88
C TYR A 299 -14.99 -16.95 8.53
N ARG A 300 -15.23 -16.45 7.32
CA ARG A 300 -16.58 -16.08 6.86
C ARG A 300 -17.50 -17.29 6.72
N ILE A 301 -17.00 -18.40 6.18
CA ILE A 301 -17.73 -19.68 6.10
C ILE A 301 -18.13 -20.17 7.48
N LYS A 302 -17.20 -20.16 8.46
CA LYS A 302 -17.51 -20.59 9.83
C LYS A 302 -18.61 -19.73 10.48
N LYS A 303 -18.56 -18.42 10.27
CA LYS A 303 -19.61 -17.49 10.74
C LYS A 303 -20.96 -17.82 10.10
N LEU A 304 -21.01 -17.92 8.77
CA LEU A 304 -22.25 -18.21 8.04
C LEU A 304 -22.84 -19.58 8.40
N SER A 305 -22.00 -20.60 8.57
CA SER A 305 -22.43 -21.93 8.99
C SER A 305 -23.08 -21.93 10.39
N ALA A 306 -22.69 -21.01 11.28
CA ALA A 306 -23.33 -20.87 12.59
C ALA A 306 -24.76 -20.31 12.51
N LEU A 307 -25.10 -19.65 11.40
CA LEU A 307 -26.44 -19.18 11.02
C LEU A 307 -27.13 -20.13 10.03
N GLY A 308 -26.78 -21.43 10.06
CA GLY A 308 -27.39 -22.44 9.19
C GLY A 308 -27.12 -22.31 7.69
N TYR A 309 -26.27 -21.37 7.24
CA TYR A 309 -26.01 -21.14 5.82
C TYR A 309 -25.01 -22.15 5.26
N ASP A 310 -25.45 -22.97 4.29
CA ASP A 310 -24.58 -23.92 3.59
C ASP A 310 -23.96 -23.30 2.33
N VAL A 311 -22.70 -22.89 2.45
CA VAL A 311 -21.90 -22.33 1.36
C VAL A 311 -21.68 -23.33 0.21
N LYS A 312 -21.71 -24.64 0.48
CA LYS A 312 -21.47 -25.67 -0.56
C LYS A 312 -22.61 -25.74 -1.57
N ARG A 313 -23.82 -25.38 -1.15
CA ARG A 313 -25.03 -25.39 -1.99
C ARG A 313 -25.55 -23.97 -2.30
N GLY A 314 -25.04 -22.97 -1.59
CA GLY A 314 -25.43 -21.57 -1.71
C GLY A 314 -24.60 -20.76 -2.72
N THR A 315 -24.93 -19.47 -2.80
CA THR A 315 -24.21 -18.45 -3.55
C THR A 315 -23.01 -17.94 -2.74
N LEU A 316 -21.93 -17.56 -3.42
CA LEU A 316 -20.75 -17.00 -2.75
C LEU A 316 -20.82 -15.48 -2.56
N GLU A 317 -21.92 -14.82 -2.95
CA GLU A 317 -22.10 -13.36 -2.79
C GLU A 317 -21.97 -12.91 -1.32
N ASN A 318 -22.35 -13.76 -0.37
CA ASN A 318 -22.20 -13.47 1.06
C ASN A 318 -20.76 -13.61 1.56
N LEU A 319 -19.86 -14.16 0.74
CA LEU A 319 -18.45 -14.32 1.08
C LEU A 319 -17.57 -13.23 0.50
N ASP A 320 -18.01 -12.45 -0.48
CA ASP A 320 -17.17 -11.45 -1.15
C ASP A 320 -17.16 -10.07 -0.46
N GLY A 321 -16.45 -9.11 -1.04
CA GLY A 321 -16.43 -7.72 -0.57
C GLY A 321 -15.60 -7.44 0.68
N THR A 322 -15.67 -6.21 1.17
CA THR A 322 -14.86 -5.75 2.32
C THR A 322 -15.35 -6.36 3.63
N LYS A 323 -14.55 -6.24 4.70
CA LYS A 323 -14.97 -6.64 6.06
C LYS A 323 -16.30 -5.96 6.45
N LYS A 324 -16.49 -4.69 6.09
CA LYS A 324 -17.72 -3.95 6.41
C LYS A 324 -18.92 -4.52 5.65
N ASP A 325 -18.75 -4.82 4.36
CA ASP A 325 -19.82 -5.39 3.54
C ASP A 325 -20.27 -6.75 4.10
N PHE A 326 -19.29 -7.59 4.47
CA PHE A 326 -19.55 -8.88 5.08
C PHE A 326 -20.34 -8.76 6.40
N GLU A 327 -19.90 -7.92 7.34
CA GLU A 327 -20.59 -7.78 8.65
C GLU A 327 -22.01 -7.22 8.49
N VAL A 328 -22.25 -6.32 7.52
CA VAL A 328 -23.60 -5.83 7.21
C VAL A 328 -24.49 -6.94 6.65
N ASN A 329 -23.98 -7.73 5.71
CA ASN A 329 -24.74 -8.84 5.13
C ASN A 329 -24.98 -9.95 6.16
N TYR A 330 -23.99 -10.27 6.99
CA TYR A 330 -24.10 -11.20 8.10
C TYR A 330 -25.21 -10.78 9.08
N GLY A 331 -25.24 -9.51 9.50
CA GLY A 331 -26.29 -9.00 10.39
C GLY A 331 -27.69 -9.08 9.79
N LYS A 332 -27.83 -8.88 8.47
CA LYS A 332 -29.11 -9.07 7.77
C LYS A 332 -29.57 -10.53 7.80
N ILE A 333 -28.66 -11.48 7.61
CA ILE A 333 -28.97 -12.93 7.65
C ILE A 333 -29.42 -13.32 9.06
N GLN A 334 -28.67 -12.91 10.08
CA GLN A 334 -29.02 -13.15 11.48
C GLN A 334 -30.41 -12.62 11.83
N SER A 335 -30.72 -11.37 11.42
CA SER A 335 -32.03 -10.76 11.68
C SER A 335 -33.20 -11.45 10.95
N LYS A 336 -32.94 -12.23 9.90
CA LYS A 336 -33.98 -12.99 9.19
C LYS A 336 -34.31 -14.30 9.89
N GLU A 337 -33.31 -14.95 10.50
CA GLU A 337 -33.54 -16.15 11.32
C GLU A 337 -34.28 -15.84 12.62
N GLU A 338 -34.04 -14.66 13.20
CA GLU A 338 -34.68 -14.23 14.46
C GLU A 338 -36.12 -13.71 14.29
N ARG A 339 -36.65 -13.60 13.05
CA ARG A 339 -38.05 -13.17 12.84
C ARG A 339 -39.01 -14.30 13.19
N PRO A 340 -39.94 -14.09 14.16
CA PRO A 340 -40.98 -15.07 14.42
C PRO A 340 -41.87 -15.25 13.17
N ILE A 341 -42.25 -16.50 12.90
CA ILE A 341 -43.06 -16.95 11.73
C ILE A 341 -44.47 -16.31 11.70
N PHE A 342 -44.83 -15.50 12.70
CA PHE A 342 -46.15 -14.90 12.80
C PHE A 342 -46.29 -13.69 11.87
N ASN A 343 -47.05 -13.85 10.78
CA ASN A 343 -47.59 -12.76 9.98
C ASN A 343 -48.99 -12.40 10.53
N PRO A 344 -49.18 -11.29 11.26
CA PRO A 344 -50.46 -10.94 11.86
C PRO A 344 -51.52 -10.43 10.86
N VAL A 345 -51.25 -10.42 9.54
CA VAL A 345 -52.12 -9.79 8.53
C VAL A 345 -52.70 -10.79 7.51
N ALA A 346 -52.76 -12.09 7.83
CA ALA A 346 -53.52 -13.04 7.03
C ALA A 346 -55.02 -12.96 7.42
N PRO A 347 -55.94 -12.59 6.51
CA PRO A 347 -57.37 -12.64 6.81
C PRO A 347 -57.78 -14.09 7.05
N ILE A 348 -58.42 -14.34 8.20
CA ILE A 348 -59.07 -15.62 8.48
C ILE A 348 -60.37 -15.62 7.68
N ASN A 349 -60.42 -16.39 6.59
CA ASN A 349 -61.70 -16.77 5.99
C ASN A 349 -62.40 -17.69 6.99
N ILE A 350 -63.39 -17.15 7.70
CA ILE A 350 -64.35 -17.92 8.47
C ILE A 350 -65.57 -18.09 7.56
N GLU A 351 -65.74 -19.30 7.01
CA GLU A 351 -67.04 -19.76 6.52
C GLU A 351 -67.80 -20.34 7.73
N ASP A 352 -68.80 -19.58 8.21
CA ASP A 352 -70.24 -19.92 8.20
C ASP A 352 -71.06 -18.87 8.94
#